data_AF-A0A453GT92-F1
#
_entry.id   AF-A0A453GT92-F1
#
_cell.length_a   1.000
_cell.length_b   1.000
_cell.length_c   1.000
_cell.angle_alpha   90.00
_cell.angle_beta   90.00
_cell.angle_gamma   90.00
#
_symmetry.space_group_name_H-M   'P 1'
#
loop_
_entity.id
_entity.type
_entity.pdbx_description
1 polymer ?
#
loop_
_entity_poly.entity_id
_entity_poly.type
_entity_poly.pdbx_seq_one_letter_code
_entity_poly.pdbx_strand_id
1 'polypeptide(L)'
;LLNAIAKKSPGGTFSTVRDGANLTRPFSQMLGGLLTVVAQDVKLTLTPKTEDGLTAMVVPADTDYTQTTDSATGVITINFGTLFSGESRKVTVKMTLSDCAAGTTRHDAVLAEAQHSYTAQSVVHGLQTPENLKIYRTPNPATVAGSKARWVLAELARRRQAQAI
;
A
#
# COMPACT_ATOMS: atom_id res chain seq x y z
N LEU A 1 9.72 19.47 13.48
CA LEU A 1 8.50 19.22 14.29
C LEU A 1 7.27 18.91 13.42
N LEU A 2 6.82 19.82 12.55
CA LEU A 2 5.59 19.64 11.74
C LEU A 2 5.61 18.44 10.78
N ASN A 3 6.75 18.15 10.15
CA ASN A 3 6.90 16.95 9.30
C ASN A 3 6.61 15.65 10.08
N ALA A 4 7.09 15.54 11.33
CA ALA A 4 6.87 14.36 12.15
C ALA A 4 5.40 14.18 12.55
N ILE A 5 4.65 15.27 12.68
CA ILE A 5 3.20 15.25 12.94
C ILE A 5 2.46 14.80 11.67
N ALA A 6 2.79 15.38 10.51
CA ALA A 6 2.19 15.01 9.23
C ALA A 6 2.38 13.52 8.92
N LYS A 7 3.59 12.97 9.13
CA LYS A 7 3.87 11.53 8.94
C LYS A 7 3.08 10.60 9.86
N LYS A 8 2.57 11.08 11.00
CA LYS A 8 1.74 10.30 11.92
C LYS A 8 0.24 10.45 11.64
N SER A 9 -0.14 11.36 10.75
CA SER A 9 -1.52 11.62 10.37
C SER A 9 -1.80 10.97 9.00
N PRO A 10 -2.79 10.07 8.87
CA PRO A 10 -3.12 9.45 7.59
C PRO A 10 -3.50 10.50 6.55
N GLY A 11 -2.68 10.66 5.51
CA GLY A 11 -2.87 11.71 4.48
C GLY A 11 -2.47 13.12 4.92
N GLY A 12 -1.80 13.28 6.06
CA GLY A 12 -1.31 14.56 6.54
C GLY A 12 -0.16 15.09 5.68
N THR A 13 -0.25 16.36 5.29
CA THR A 13 0.82 17.05 4.55
C THR A 13 1.39 18.20 5.36
N PHE A 14 2.64 18.56 5.10
CA PHE A 14 3.20 19.84 5.52
C PHE A 14 3.78 20.56 4.31
N SER A 15 3.83 21.88 4.36
CA SER A 15 4.43 22.70 3.31
C SER A 15 5.34 23.73 3.94
N THR A 16 6.51 23.92 3.34
CA THR A 16 7.40 25.02 3.70
C THR A 16 7.04 26.21 2.82
N VAL A 17 6.85 27.37 3.45
CA VAL A 17 6.58 28.61 2.74
C VAL A 17 7.68 29.61 3.11
N ARG A 18 8.23 30.27 2.09
CA ARG A 18 9.20 31.35 2.30
C ARG A 18 8.51 32.56 2.90
N ASP A 19 9.25 33.28 3.74
CA ASP A 19 8.71 34.47 4.36
C ASP A 19 8.35 35.52 3.30
N GLY A 20 7.21 36.19 3.47
CA GLY A 20 6.64 37.12 2.48
C GLY A 20 6.02 36.50 1.22
N ALA A 21 5.96 35.17 1.09
CA ALA A 21 5.32 34.53 -0.06
C ALA A 21 3.78 34.59 0.01
N ASN A 22 3.15 34.68 -1.17
CA ASN A 22 1.68 34.69 -1.27
C ASN A 22 1.09 33.30 -0.93
N LEU A 23 0.35 33.24 0.18
CA LEU A 23 -0.31 32.02 0.67
C LEU A 23 -1.57 31.63 -0.11
N THR A 24 -2.12 32.53 -0.93
CA THR A 24 -3.37 32.28 -1.67
C THR A 24 -3.26 31.04 -2.55
N ARG A 25 -2.11 30.83 -3.20
CA ARG A 25 -1.89 29.68 -4.08
C ARG A 25 -1.83 28.35 -3.33
N PRO A 26 -0.94 28.13 -2.34
CA PRO A 26 -0.93 26.88 -1.58
C PRO A 26 -2.25 26.65 -0.83
N PHE A 27 -2.89 27.71 -0.32
CA PHE A 27 -4.19 27.59 0.34
C PHE A 27 -5.30 27.18 -0.64
N SER A 28 -5.36 27.77 -1.83
CA SER A 28 -6.34 27.39 -2.87
C SER A 28 -6.12 25.95 -3.35
N GLN A 29 -4.86 25.49 -3.42
CA GLN A 29 -4.56 24.10 -3.74
C GLN A 29 -5.09 23.15 -2.65
N MET A 30 -4.95 23.51 -1.37
CA MET A 30 -5.52 22.73 -0.27
C MET A 30 -7.05 22.69 -0.34
N LEU A 31 -7.72 23.82 -0.62
CA LEU A 31 -9.17 23.88 -0.81
C LEU A 31 -9.63 23.05 -2.02
N GLY A 32 -8.90 23.12 -3.13
CA GLY A 32 -9.16 22.30 -4.31
C GLY A 32 -9.07 20.80 -4.00
N GLY A 33 -8.10 20.40 -3.17
CA GLY A 33 -8.00 19.04 -2.65
C GLY A 33 -9.30 18.60 -1.96
N LEU A 34 -9.82 19.40 -1.03
CA LEU A 34 -11.07 19.07 -0.31
C LEU A 34 -12.28 18.86 -1.22
N LEU A 35 -12.39 19.64 -2.29
CA LEU A 35 -13.47 19.50 -3.28
C LEU A 35 -13.35 18.24 -4.14
N THR A 36 -12.18 17.62 -4.16
CA THR A 36 -11.89 16.40 -4.92
C THR A 36 -11.91 15.15 -4.07
N VAL A 37 -12.35 15.21 -2.80
CA VAL A 37 -12.47 14.00 -1.97
C VAL A 37 -13.46 13.03 -2.58
N VAL A 38 -12.98 11.82 -2.92
CA VAL A 38 -13.82 10.75 -3.49
C VAL A 38 -14.09 9.64 -2.50
N ALA A 39 -13.18 9.43 -1.55
CA ALA A 39 -13.32 8.42 -0.50
C ALA A 39 -12.63 8.86 0.79
N GLN A 40 -13.24 8.51 1.92
CA GLN A 40 -12.73 8.73 3.27
C GLN A 40 -12.57 7.38 3.96
N ASP A 41 -11.85 7.34 5.08
CA ASP A 41 -11.59 6.13 5.86
C ASP A 41 -11.13 4.92 5.03
N VAL A 42 -10.35 5.20 3.98
CA VAL A 42 -9.90 4.18 3.05
C VAL A 42 -8.92 3.26 3.74
N LYS A 43 -9.23 1.97 3.72
CA LYS A 43 -8.42 0.90 4.32
C LYS A 43 -8.15 -0.19 3.30
N LEU A 44 -6.96 -0.78 3.39
CA LEU A 44 -6.60 -2.01 2.69
C LEU A 44 -6.27 -3.07 3.74
N THR A 45 -6.99 -4.18 3.70
CA THR A 45 -6.78 -5.35 4.53
C THR A 45 -6.10 -6.43 3.71
N LEU A 46 -4.98 -6.93 4.22
CA LEU A 46 -4.23 -8.05 3.64
C LEU A 46 -4.34 -9.25 4.58
N THR A 47 -4.99 -10.30 4.10
CA THR A 47 -5.20 -11.55 4.85
C THR A 47 -4.21 -12.60 4.33
N PRO A 48 -3.19 -13.00 5.11
CA PRO A 48 -2.23 -14.01 4.69
C PRO A 48 -2.87 -15.40 4.61
N LYS A 49 -2.41 -16.23 3.69
CA LYS A 49 -2.75 -17.65 3.55
C LYS A 49 -1.46 -18.47 3.77
N THR A 50 -1.32 -19.01 4.98
CA THR A 50 -0.10 -19.71 5.40
C THR A 50 -0.04 -21.17 4.95
N GLU A 51 -1.16 -21.73 4.51
CA GLU A 51 -1.32 -23.13 4.12
C GLU A 51 -0.39 -23.54 2.96
N ASP A 52 -0.08 -22.61 2.04
CA ASP A 52 0.70 -22.87 0.82
C ASP A 52 2.15 -22.39 0.86
N GLY A 53 2.73 -22.33 2.07
CA GLY A 53 4.16 -22.05 2.26
C GLY A 53 4.52 -20.57 2.39
N LEU A 54 3.54 -19.68 2.66
CA LEU A 54 3.84 -18.32 3.12
C LEU A 54 4.31 -18.36 4.57
N THR A 55 5.56 -17.97 4.83
CA THR A 55 6.14 -17.95 6.19
C THR A 55 6.09 -16.59 6.85
N ALA A 56 6.16 -15.51 6.06
CA ALA A 56 6.03 -14.15 6.57
C ALA A 56 5.45 -13.21 5.51
N MET A 57 4.62 -12.27 5.93
CA MET A 57 4.14 -11.16 5.13
C MET A 57 4.37 -9.86 5.90
N VAL A 58 5.10 -8.93 5.30
CA VAL A 58 5.50 -7.66 5.92
C VAL A 58 5.26 -6.53 4.95
N VAL A 59 4.57 -5.50 5.41
CA VAL A 59 4.43 -4.24 4.68
C VAL A 59 5.48 -3.27 5.25
N PRO A 60 6.44 -2.77 4.46
CA PRO A 60 7.36 -1.75 4.92
C PRO A 60 6.60 -0.45 5.25
N ALA A 61 7.01 0.21 6.33
CA ALA A 61 6.49 1.53 6.68
C ALA A 61 6.71 2.54 5.55
N ASP A 62 5.76 3.46 5.38
CA ASP A 62 5.79 4.53 4.40
C ASP A 62 5.16 5.80 5.00
N THR A 63 5.32 6.94 4.34
CA THR A 63 4.69 8.21 4.74
C THR A 63 3.23 8.28 4.31
N ASP A 64 2.83 7.50 3.31
CA ASP A 64 1.54 7.64 2.64
C ASP A 64 0.40 6.89 3.36
N TYR A 65 0.74 6.09 4.37
CA TYR A 65 -0.20 5.27 5.13
C TYR A 65 0.34 4.88 6.51
N THR A 66 -0.57 4.56 7.43
CA THR A 66 -0.23 3.86 8.67
C THR A 66 -0.70 2.41 8.57
N GLN A 67 -0.18 1.52 9.42
CA GLN A 67 -0.59 0.12 9.41
C GLN A 67 -0.59 -0.50 10.79
N THR A 68 -1.40 -1.54 10.95
CA THR A 68 -1.41 -2.43 12.10
C THR A 68 -1.37 -3.88 11.61
N THR A 69 -0.78 -4.76 12.42
CA THR A 69 -0.76 -6.20 12.17
C THR A 69 -1.34 -6.91 13.38
N ASP A 70 -2.34 -7.74 13.15
CA ASP A 70 -2.91 -8.62 14.15
C ASP A 70 -1.89 -9.74 14.45
N SER A 71 -1.48 -9.88 15.72
CA SER A 71 -0.43 -10.83 16.10
C SER A 71 -0.88 -12.28 16.11
N ALA A 72 -2.19 -12.56 16.17
CA ALA A 72 -2.74 -13.92 16.21
C ALA A 72 -2.97 -14.46 14.79
N THR A 73 -3.45 -13.62 13.89
CA THR A 73 -3.86 -14.00 12.52
C THR A 73 -2.87 -13.57 11.45
N GLY A 74 -1.98 -12.62 11.74
CA GLY A 74 -1.09 -12.01 10.75
C GLY A 74 -1.79 -11.05 9.79
N VAL A 75 -3.08 -10.77 9.97
CA VAL A 75 -3.83 -9.83 9.12
C VAL A 75 -3.25 -8.42 9.26
N ILE A 76 -2.95 -7.79 8.12
CA ILE A 76 -2.39 -6.44 8.07
C ILE A 76 -3.48 -5.48 7.62
N THR A 77 -3.76 -4.45 8.41
CA THR A 77 -4.66 -3.36 8.04
C THR A 77 -3.86 -2.10 7.78
N ILE A 78 -3.98 -1.56 6.57
CA ILE A 78 -3.31 -0.35 6.11
C ILE A 78 -4.36 0.75 6.02
N ASN A 79 -4.11 1.88 6.69
CA ASN A 79 -5.01 3.02 6.70
C ASN A 79 -4.43 4.14 5.83
N PHE A 80 -5.14 4.47 4.75
CA PHE A 80 -4.82 5.61 3.90
C PHE A 80 -5.55 6.89 4.36
N GLY A 81 -6.71 6.76 5.01
CA GLY A 81 -7.53 7.92 5.36
C GLY A 81 -8.28 8.42 4.13
N THR A 82 -8.06 9.66 3.71
CA THR A 82 -8.78 10.27 2.59
C THR A 82 -8.06 10.02 1.25
N LEU A 83 -8.82 9.72 0.20
CA LEU A 83 -8.36 9.72 -1.19
C LEU A 83 -9.06 10.81 -2.00
N PHE A 84 -8.28 11.48 -2.84
CA PHE A 84 -8.73 12.51 -3.78
C PHE A 84 -8.92 11.94 -5.19
N SER A 85 -9.71 12.64 -6.00
CA SER A 85 -9.99 12.27 -7.39
C SER A 85 -8.70 12.18 -8.20
N GLY A 86 -8.48 11.04 -8.85
CA GLY A 86 -7.26 10.76 -9.63
C GLY A 86 -6.04 10.41 -8.78
N GLU A 87 -6.14 10.40 -7.45
CA GLU A 87 -5.08 9.93 -6.57
C GLU A 87 -4.97 8.40 -6.63
N SER A 88 -3.73 7.90 -6.64
CA SER A 88 -3.43 6.49 -6.46
C SER A 88 -2.36 6.32 -5.39
N ARG A 89 -2.60 5.44 -4.41
CA ARG A 89 -1.59 5.06 -3.41
C ARG A 89 -1.10 3.64 -3.65
N LYS A 90 0.20 3.43 -3.43
CA LYS A 90 0.87 2.16 -3.70
C LYS A 90 1.43 1.57 -2.42
N VAL A 91 1.16 0.29 -2.22
CA VAL A 91 1.70 -0.49 -1.11
C VAL A 91 2.60 -1.57 -1.67
N THR A 92 3.83 -1.61 -1.16
CA THR A 92 4.74 -2.73 -1.42
C THR A 92 4.60 -3.75 -0.28
N VAL A 93 4.45 -5.02 -0.63
CA VAL A 93 4.38 -6.11 0.33
C VAL A 93 5.59 -7.02 0.13
N LYS A 94 6.31 -7.32 1.21
CA LYS A 94 7.39 -8.31 1.22
C LYS A 94 6.84 -9.63 1.74
N MET A 95 6.96 -10.68 0.95
CA MET A 95 6.52 -12.03 1.30
C MET A 95 7.72 -12.97 1.33
N THR A 96 7.81 -13.79 2.37
CA THR A 96 8.82 -14.85 2.51
C THR A 96 8.12 -16.19 2.34
N LEU A 97 8.69 -17.05 1.51
CA LEU A 97 8.13 -18.34 1.15
C LEU A 97 9.04 -19.46 1.64
N SER A 98 8.46 -20.59 2.03
CA SER A 98 9.18 -21.83 2.26
C SER A 98 9.64 -22.44 0.94
N ASP A 99 10.68 -23.27 0.99
CA ASP A 99 11.12 -24.03 -0.18
C ASP A 99 10.01 -24.98 -0.67
N CYS A 100 10.04 -25.26 -1.97
CA CYS A 100 9.20 -26.31 -2.54
C CYS A 100 9.76 -27.68 -2.15
N ALA A 101 8.89 -28.67 -1.94
CA ALA A 101 9.33 -30.05 -1.75
C ALA A 101 10.18 -30.52 -2.94
N ALA A 102 11.18 -31.36 -2.68
CA ALA A 102 12.03 -31.92 -3.72
C ALA A 102 11.18 -32.66 -4.78
N GLY A 103 11.50 -32.42 -6.06
CA GLY A 103 10.74 -33.01 -7.18
C GLY A 103 9.48 -32.24 -7.60
N THR A 104 9.15 -31.12 -6.95
CA THR A 104 8.02 -30.26 -7.35
C THR A 104 8.29 -29.64 -8.73
N THR A 105 7.44 -29.97 -9.71
CA THR A 105 7.55 -29.46 -11.09
C THR A 105 6.78 -28.16 -11.30
N ARG A 106 5.75 -27.91 -10.49
CA ARG A 106 4.97 -26.67 -10.46
C ARG A 106 4.32 -26.47 -9.10
N HIS A 107 4.37 -25.26 -8.56
CA HIS A 107 3.67 -24.86 -7.34
C HIS A 107 3.00 -23.51 -7.56
N ASP A 108 1.68 -23.53 -7.67
CA ASP A 108 0.85 -22.35 -7.79
C ASP A 108 0.07 -22.19 -6.49
N ALA A 109 0.05 -20.98 -5.94
CA ALA A 109 -0.59 -20.74 -4.65
C ALA A 109 -1.18 -19.34 -4.56
N VAL A 110 -2.22 -19.21 -3.73
CA VAL A 110 -2.73 -17.91 -3.26
C VAL A 110 -2.04 -17.63 -1.94
N LEU A 111 -1.19 -16.62 -1.88
CA LEU A 111 -0.45 -16.28 -0.66
C LEU A 111 -1.22 -15.35 0.27
N ALA A 112 -2.10 -14.52 -0.29
CA ALA A 112 -2.89 -13.59 0.48
C ALA A 112 -4.11 -13.13 -0.31
N GLU A 113 -5.08 -12.59 0.41
CA GLU A 113 -6.23 -11.87 -0.13
C GLU A 113 -6.10 -10.39 0.24
N ALA A 114 -6.28 -9.51 -0.74
CA ALA A 114 -6.33 -8.07 -0.57
C ALA A 114 -7.78 -7.60 -0.71
N GLN A 115 -8.27 -6.88 0.29
CA GLN A 115 -9.60 -6.26 0.26
C GLN A 115 -9.48 -4.81 0.71
N HIS A 116 -10.36 -3.95 0.21
CA HIS A 116 -10.42 -2.58 0.66
C HIS A 116 -11.81 -2.23 1.17
N SER A 117 -11.89 -1.20 2.00
CA SER A 117 -13.13 -0.59 2.48
C SER A 117 -12.94 0.91 2.54
N TYR A 118 -14.05 1.65 2.49
CA TYR A 118 -14.03 3.11 2.46
C TYR A 118 -15.41 3.68 2.79
N THR A 119 -15.44 4.98 3.08
CA THR A 119 -16.66 5.78 3.19
C THR A 119 -16.75 6.70 1.98
N ALA A 120 -17.85 6.68 1.23
CA ALA A 120 -18.09 7.62 0.14
C ALA A 120 -19.45 8.30 0.34
N GLN A 121 -19.49 9.63 0.25
CA GLN A 121 -20.72 10.41 0.43
C GLN A 121 -21.49 10.04 1.71
N SER A 122 -20.76 9.84 2.82
CA SER A 122 -21.30 9.41 4.12
C SER A 122 -21.91 7.99 4.16
N VAL A 123 -21.73 7.20 3.11
CA VAL A 123 -22.10 5.78 3.06
C VAL A 123 -20.86 4.92 3.29
N VAL A 124 -20.94 4.00 4.25
CA VAL A 124 -19.88 3.04 4.53
C VAL A 124 -19.94 1.89 3.53
N HIS A 125 -18.88 1.75 2.74
CA HIS A 125 -18.62 0.60 1.90
C HIS A 125 -17.68 -0.34 2.66
N GLY A 126 -18.22 -1.48 3.11
CA GLY A 126 -17.48 -2.52 3.81
C GLY A 126 -16.39 -3.17 2.96
N LEU A 127 -15.93 -4.36 3.34
CA LEU A 127 -14.92 -5.07 2.56
C LEU A 127 -15.45 -5.36 1.14
N GLN A 128 -14.77 -4.78 0.16
CA GLN A 128 -15.04 -4.98 -1.25
C GLN A 128 -14.56 -6.38 -1.69
N THR A 129 -14.85 -6.75 -2.94
CA THR A 129 -14.45 -8.03 -3.53
C THR A 129 -12.96 -8.29 -3.32
N PRO A 130 -12.59 -9.47 -2.79
CA PRO A 130 -11.19 -9.83 -2.56
C PRO A 130 -10.42 -10.01 -3.87
N GLU A 131 -9.18 -9.55 -3.86
CA GLU A 131 -8.19 -9.81 -4.90
C GLU A 131 -7.09 -10.75 -4.38
N ASN A 132 -6.87 -11.86 -5.08
CA ASN A 132 -5.90 -12.87 -4.66
C ASN A 132 -4.49 -12.51 -5.13
N LEU A 133 -3.55 -12.46 -4.18
CA LEU A 133 -2.12 -12.36 -4.44
C LEU A 133 -1.57 -13.76 -4.68
N LYS A 134 -1.31 -14.08 -5.95
CA LYS A 134 -0.89 -15.41 -6.41
C LYS A 134 0.58 -15.49 -6.74
N ILE A 135 1.16 -16.67 -6.58
CA ILE A 135 2.48 -17.02 -7.11
C ILE A 135 2.40 -18.23 -8.04
N TYR A 136 3.41 -18.31 -8.90
CA TYR A 136 3.67 -19.42 -9.79
C TYR A 136 5.16 -19.76 -9.66
N ARG A 137 5.47 -20.97 -9.19
CA ARG A 137 6.84 -21.46 -9.03
C ARG A 137 7.04 -22.65 -9.96
N THR A 138 8.16 -22.64 -10.67
CA THR A 138 8.57 -23.71 -11.59
C THR A 138 10.10 -23.83 -11.56
N PRO A 139 10.66 -25.04 -11.80
CA PRO A 139 12.10 -25.23 -11.92
C PRO A 139 12.74 -24.40 -13.04
N ASN A 140 11.96 -23.97 -14.05
CA ASN A 140 12.43 -23.16 -15.16
C ASN A 140 11.70 -21.81 -15.20
N PRO A 141 12.02 -20.87 -14.28
CA PRO A 141 11.36 -19.56 -14.24
C PRO A 141 11.68 -18.75 -15.50
N ALA A 142 10.74 -17.90 -15.90
CA ALA A 142 11.00 -16.97 -17.01
C ALA A 142 12.22 -16.09 -16.70
N THR A 143 13.15 -16.01 -17.64
CA THR A 143 14.42 -15.26 -17.50
C THR A 143 14.24 -13.76 -17.61
N VAL A 144 13.10 -13.30 -18.15
CA VAL A 144 12.77 -11.88 -18.27
C VAL A 144 11.64 -11.54 -17.31
N ALA A 145 11.92 -10.59 -16.42
CA ALA A 145 10.92 -10.06 -15.51
C ALA A 145 9.78 -9.39 -16.31
N GLY A 146 8.54 -9.87 -16.13
CA GLY A 146 7.37 -9.33 -16.80
C GLY A 146 7.10 -7.86 -16.46
N SER A 147 6.19 -7.21 -17.19
CA SER A 147 5.84 -5.79 -17.00
C SER A 147 5.45 -5.46 -15.55
N LYS A 148 4.78 -6.38 -14.83
CA LYS A 148 4.43 -6.25 -13.41
C LYS A 148 5.64 -6.08 -12.49
N ALA A 149 6.74 -6.79 -12.76
CA ALA A 149 7.96 -6.69 -11.98
C ALA A 149 8.61 -5.30 -12.13
N ARG A 150 8.48 -4.65 -13.30
CA ARG A 150 8.99 -3.29 -13.52
C ARG A 150 8.28 -2.26 -12.63
N TRP A 151 6.97 -2.41 -12.43
CA TRP A 151 6.21 -1.53 -11.53
C TRP A 151 6.68 -1.65 -10.07
N VAL A 152 6.94 -2.87 -9.60
CA VAL A 152 7.47 -3.10 -8.24
C VAL A 152 8.88 -2.51 -8.11
N LEU A 153 9.76 -2.71 -9.09
CA LEU A 153 11.10 -2.13 -9.08
C LEU A 153 11.10 -0.60 -9.08
N ALA A 154 10.21 0.00 -9.88
CA ALA A 154 10.05 1.46 -9.92
C ALA A 154 9.56 2.02 -8.56
N GLU A 155 8.62 1.34 -7.91
CA GLU A 155 8.14 1.75 -6.58
C GLU A 155 9.23 1.59 -5.52
N LEU A 156 10.01 0.51 -5.55
CA LEU A 156 11.16 0.33 -4.67
C LEU A 156 12.22 1.42 -4.87
N ALA A 157 12.47 1.84 -6.12
CA ALA A 157 13.38 2.93 -6.43
C ALA A 157 12.87 4.28 -5.90
N ARG A 158 11.58 4.59 -6.11
CA ARG A 158 10.93 5.80 -5.57
C ARG A 158 11.07 5.87 -4.04
N ARG A 159 10.82 4.76 -3.35
CA ARG A 159 10.93 4.67 -1.88
C ARG A 159 12.35 4.92 -1.38
N ARG A 160 13.37 4.35 -2.04
CA ARG A 160 14.78 4.62 -1.70
C ARG A 160 15.12 6.10 -1.84
N GLN A 161 14.64 6.74 -2.91
CA GLN A 161 14.85 8.17 -3.13
C GLN A 161 14.17 9.01 -2.03
N ALA A 162 12.94 8.65 -1.64
CA ALA A 162 12.21 9.36 -0.58
C ALA A 162 12.86 9.23 0.81
N GLN A 163 13.66 8.19 1.06
CA GLN A 163 14.43 8.02 2.30
C GLN A 163 15.76 8.79 2.30
N ALA A 164 16.28 9.14 1.12
CA ALA A 164 17.55 9.84 0.97
C ALA A 164 17.44 11.37 1.09
N ILE A 165 16.21 11.90 1.20
CA ILE A 165 15.87 13.33 1.28
C ILE A 165 15.22 13.62 2.63
#